data_AF-A0A7J5EA16-F1
#
_entry.id   AF-A0A7J5EA16-F1
#
_cell.length_a   1.000
_cell.length_b   1.000
_cell.length_c   1.000
_cell.angle_alpha   90.00
_cell.angle_beta   90.00
_cell.angle_gamma   90.00
#
_symmetry.space_group_name_H-M   'P 1'
#
loop_
_entity.id
_entity.type
_entity.pdbx_description
1 polymer ?
#
loop_
_entity_poly.entity_id
_entity_poly.type
_entity_poly.pdbx_seq_one_letter_code
_entity_poly.pdbx_strand_id
1 'polypeptide(L)'
;MKRQIMNRGIAYALFTYIYWGMLPIYWKLLQHVPAVEILSHRVFWSFVFFSILISFRNGWKELKAKIKTGENKWIIFAPAIIIGFNWFIYIWAITSNHVIETSLGYFISPLISVFLGVIFLKENLRRLQWAAVAIAAFGVFVMTFVYGLFPWIAVLLAGTWGTYGLL
;
A
#
# COMPACT_ATOMS: atom_id res chain seq x y z
N MET A 1 -14.18 -28.32 5.70
CA MET A 1 -12.86 -27.70 5.44
C MET A 1 -12.95 -26.30 4.80
N LYS A 2 -13.56 -26.11 3.61
CA LYS A 2 -13.66 -24.78 2.94
C LYS A 2 -14.28 -23.67 3.81
N ARG A 3 -15.34 -23.97 4.58
CA ARG A 3 -16.00 -23.00 5.47
C ARG A 3 -15.12 -22.55 6.65
N GLN A 4 -14.29 -23.44 7.21
CA GLN A 4 -13.36 -23.09 8.29
C GLN A 4 -12.21 -22.20 7.80
N ILE A 5 -11.71 -22.45 6.58
CA ILE A 5 -10.70 -21.60 5.94
C ILE A 5 -11.29 -20.21 5.68
N MET A 6 -12.54 -20.14 5.20
CA MET A 6 -13.24 -18.88 4.97
C MET A 6 -13.45 -18.08 6.28
N ASN A 7 -13.89 -18.73 7.36
CA ASN A 7 -14.08 -18.06 8.65
C ASN A 7 -12.76 -17.50 9.21
N ARG A 8 -11.65 -18.25 9.08
CA ARG A 8 -10.31 -17.77 9.48
C ARG A 8 -9.85 -16.61 8.61
N GLY A 9 -10.09 -16.68 7.30
CA GLY A 9 -9.78 -15.60 6.36
C GLY A 9 -10.50 -14.29 6.69
N ILE A 10 -11.79 -14.37 7.02
CA ILE A 10 -12.58 -13.20 7.46
C ILE A 10 -11.99 -12.62 8.75
N ALA A 11 -11.66 -13.47 9.73
CA ALA A 11 -11.06 -13.01 10.97
C ALA A 11 -9.72 -12.28 10.74
N TYR A 12 -8.85 -12.81 9.88
CA TYR A 12 -7.57 -12.17 9.54
C TYR A 12 -7.76 -10.86 8.79
N ALA A 13 -8.71 -10.77 7.86
CA ALA A 13 -9.03 -9.54 7.16
C ALA A 13 -9.52 -8.46 8.14
N LEU A 14 -10.46 -8.80 9.02
CA LEU A 14 -10.97 -7.88 10.05
C LEU A 14 -9.85 -7.36 10.95
N PHE A 15 -9.00 -8.23 11.46
CA PHE A 15 -7.88 -7.84 12.32
C PHE A 15 -6.91 -6.90 11.59
N THR A 16 -6.61 -7.21 10.32
CA THR A 16 -5.73 -6.41 9.49
C THR A 16 -6.32 -5.02 9.27
N TYR A 17 -7.61 -4.91 8.88
CA TYR A 17 -8.25 -3.62 8.62
C TYR A 17 -8.42 -2.77 9.89
N ILE A 18 -8.74 -3.39 11.03
CA ILE A 18 -8.81 -2.67 12.32
C ILE A 18 -7.43 -2.14 12.68
N TYR A 19 -6.40 -2.99 12.62
CA TYR A 19 -5.03 -2.60 12.92
C TYR A 19 -4.56 -1.46 12.01
N TRP A 20 -4.81 -1.58 10.70
CA TRP A 20 -4.46 -0.55 9.72
C TRP A 20 -5.22 0.77 9.96
N GLY A 21 -6.52 0.69 10.29
CA GLY A 21 -7.34 1.86 10.60
C GLY A 21 -6.89 2.62 11.84
N MET A 22 -6.18 1.97 12.77
CA MET A 22 -5.60 2.61 13.95
C MET A 22 -4.24 3.29 13.69
N LEU A 23 -3.56 2.97 12.58
CA LEU A 23 -2.22 3.51 12.28
C LEU A 23 -2.16 5.04 12.20
N PRO A 24 -3.13 5.77 11.61
CA PRO A 24 -3.11 7.23 11.63
C PRO A 24 -3.04 7.82 13.04
N ILE A 25 -3.73 7.20 14.01
CA ILE A 25 -3.69 7.62 15.42
C ILE A 25 -2.27 7.43 15.97
N TYR A 26 -1.68 6.26 15.72
CA TYR A 26 -0.31 5.96 16.16
C TYR A 26 0.72 6.94 15.58
N TRP A 27 0.68 7.20 14.27
CA TRP A 27 1.58 8.16 13.63
C TRP A 27 1.36 9.58 14.14
N LYS A 28 0.12 9.95 14.43
CA LYS A 28 -0.20 11.26 14.98
C LYS A 28 0.38 11.45 16.39
N LEU A 29 0.40 10.41 17.22
CA LEU A 29 1.06 10.43 18.53
C LEU A 29 2.59 10.60 18.40
N LEU A 30 3.17 10.09 17.31
CA LEU A 30 4.59 10.21 16.98
C LEU A 30 4.93 11.44 16.12
N GLN A 31 4.04 12.43 16.01
CA GLN A 31 4.28 13.63 15.19
C GLN A 31 5.54 14.44 15.53
N HIS A 32 6.11 14.23 16.72
CA HIS A 32 7.35 14.86 17.17
C HIS A 32 8.62 14.15 16.64
N VAL A 33 8.48 12.94 16.10
CA VAL A 33 9.57 12.17 15.50
C VAL A 33 9.56 12.39 13.98
N PRO A 34 10.72 12.66 13.34
CA PRO A 34 10.80 12.79 11.89
C PRO A 34 10.28 11.55 11.16
N ALA A 35 9.50 11.75 10.08
CA ALA A 35 8.90 10.67 9.30
C ALA A 35 9.96 9.69 8.72
N VAL A 36 11.15 10.21 8.39
CA VAL A 36 12.29 9.39 7.94
C VAL A 36 12.73 8.41 9.03
N GLU A 37 12.88 8.87 10.27
CA GLU A 37 13.30 8.02 11.39
C GLU A 37 12.27 6.93 11.68
N ILE A 38 10.98 7.27 11.67
CA ILE A 38 9.88 6.30 11.81
C ILE A 38 9.98 5.23 10.72
N LEU A 39 10.17 5.64 9.46
CA LEU A 39 10.31 4.72 8.33
C LEU A 39 11.57 3.85 8.46
N SER A 40 12.69 4.43 8.85
CA SER A 40 13.96 3.70 9.06
C SER A 40 13.80 2.62 10.13
N HIS A 41 13.17 2.94 11.26
CA HIS A 41 12.86 1.95 12.30
C HIS A 41 11.92 0.87 11.78
N ARG A 42 10.89 1.25 11.01
CA ARG A 42 9.96 0.28 10.40
C ARG A 42 10.68 -0.70 9.48
N VAL A 43 11.58 -0.22 8.62
CA VAL A 43 12.37 -1.06 7.70
C VAL A 43 13.35 -1.94 8.47
N PHE A 44 14.06 -1.37 9.44
CA PHE A 44 15.02 -2.10 10.27
C PHE A 44 14.35 -3.25 11.04
N TRP A 45 13.26 -2.98 11.76
CA TRP A 45 12.54 -4.00 12.52
C TRP A 45 11.88 -5.04 11.62
N SER A 46 11.40 -4.66 10.43
CA SER A 46 10.91 -5.62 9.43
C SER A 46 12.03 -6.56 8.99
N PHE A 47 13.22 -6.03 8.69
CA PHE A 47 14.39 -6.82 8.32
C PHE A 47 14.80 -7.79 9.44
N VAL A 48 14.85 -7.32 10.69
CA VAL A 48 15.15 -8.17 11.87
C VAL A 48 14.11 -9.28 11.99
N PHE A 49 12.81 -8.95 11.95
CA PHE A 49 11.72 -9.91 12.06
C PHE A 49 11.77 -10.99 10.97
N PHE A 50 11.94 -10.59 9.70
CA PHE A 50 12.04 -11.55 8.60
C PHE A 50 13.33 -12.39 8.67
N SER A 51 14.45 -11.82 9.13
CA SER A 51 15.69 -12.58 9.33
C SER A 51 15.55 -13.66 10.40
N ILE A 52 14.83 -13.35 11.48
CA ILE A 52 14.48 -14.33 12.53
C ILE A 52 13.57 -15.43 11.94
N LEU A 53 12.55 -15.05 11.18
CA LEU A 53 11.62 -16.02 10.56
C LEU A 53 12.33 -16.95 9.57
N ILE A 54 13.25 -16.43 8.75
CA ILE A 54 14.06 -17.21 7.81
C ILE A 54 14.98 -18.17 8.55
N SER A 55 15.55 -17.74 9.68
CA SER A 55 16.37 -18.59 10.56
C SER A 55 15.56 -19.77 11.10
N PHE A 56 14.35 -19.53 11.62
CA PHE A 56 13.49 -20.61 12.10
C PHE A 56 13.06 -21.59 11.00
N ARG A 57 12.96 -21.11 9.75
CA ARG A 57 12.63 -21.95 8.59
C ARG A 57 13.85 -22.58 7.91
N ASN A 58 15.07 -22.35 8.42
CA ASN A 58 16.33 -22.74 7.79
C ASN A 58 16.46 -22.31 6.31
N GLY A 59 15.83 -21.19 5.93
CA GLY A 59 15.68 -20.74 4.53
C GLY A 59 16.90 -20.03 3.93
N TRP A 60 17.98 -19.87 4.69
CA TRP A 60 19.15 -19.08 4.28
C TRP A 60 19.85 -19.61 3.02
N LYS A 61 19.88 -20.94 2.82
CA LYS A 61 20.48 -21.55 1.63
C LYS A 61 19.70 -21.19 0.37
N GLU A 62 18.37 -21.27 0.43
CA GLU A 62 17.48 -20.93 -0.68
C GLU A 62 17.56 -19.43 -1.00
N LEU A 63 17.55 -18.57 0.02
CA LEU A 63 17.71 -17.12 -0.16
C LEU A 63 19.03 -16.79 -0.87
N LYS A 64 20.15 -17.38 -0.42
CA LYS A 64 21.47 -17.18 -1.05
C LYS A 64 21.49 -17.68 -2.50
N ALA A 65 20.83 -18.81 -2.79
CA ALA A 65 20.72 -19.31 -4.14
C ALA A 65 19.97 -18.33 -5.06
N LYS A 66 18.80 -17.84 -4.62
CA LYS A 66 17.98 -16.86 -5.38
C LYS A 66 18.70 -15.53 -5.62
N ILE A 67 19.48 -15.06 -4.65
CA ILE A 67 20.30 -13.84 -4.81
C ILE A 67 21.42 -14.07 -5.85
N LYS A 68 22.03 -15.26 -5.86
CA LYS A 68 23.15 -15.60 -6.76
C LYS A 68 22.69 -15.88 -8.20
N THR A 69 21.53 -16.50 -8.40
CA THR A 69 21.01 -16.79 -9.74
C THR A 69 20.65 -15.53 -10.53
N GLY A 70 20.51 -14.38 -9.87
CA GLY A 70 20.53 -13.08 -10.54
C GLY A 70 19.33 -12.80 -11.45
N GLU A 71 18.23 -13.55 -11.29
CA GLU A 71 16.97 -13.22 -11.95
C GLU A 71 16.60 -11.77 -11.59
N ASN A 72 16.16 -11.04 -12.62
CA ASN A 72 16.05 -9.59 -12.69
C ASN A 72 15.81 -8.91 -11.33
N LYS A 73 16.89 -8.44 -10.69
CA LYS A 73 16.87 -7.82 -9.35
C LYS A 73 15.89 -6.65 -9.27
N TRP A 74 15.58 -6.02 -10.41
CA TRP A 74 14.62 -4.92 -10.50
C TRP A 74 13.18 -5.32 -10.18
N ILE A 75 12.81 -6.59 -10.38
CA ILE A 75 11.48 -7.12 -9.99
C ILE A 75 11.26 -7.01 -8.47
N ILE A 76 12.33 -7.02 -7.68
CA ILE A 76 12.23 -6.85 -6.21
C ILE A 76 12.56 -5.41 -5.81
N PHE A 77 13.60 -4.84 -6.41
CA PHE A 77 14.14 -3.55 -6.00
C PHE A 77 13.23 -2.37 -6.38
N ALA A 78 12.62 -2.38 -7.57
CA ALA A 78 11.75 -1.29 -8.00
C ALA A 78 10.47 -1.19 -7.15
N PRO A 79 9.70 -2.27 -6.90
CA PRO A 79 8.56 -2.21 -5.99
C PRO A 79 8.95 -1.80 -4.57
N ALA A 80 10.11 -2.26 -4.08
CA ALA A 80 10.62 -1.92 -2.75
C ALA A 80 10.89 -0.41 -2.58
N ILE A 81 11.46 0.24 -3.61
CA ILE A 81 11.65 1.69 -3.61
C ILE A 81 10.31 2.42 -3.62
N ILE A 82 9.39 2.00 -4.50
CA ILE A 82 8.10 2.67 -4.68
C ILE A 82 7.26 2.57 -3.42
N ILE A 83 7.19 1.39 -2.79
CA ILE A 83 6.47 1.23 -1.53
C ILE A 83 7.15 1.98 -0.38
N GLY A 84 8.48 2.09 -0.40
CA GLY A 84 9.24 2.91 0.55
C GLY A 84 8.85 4.39 0.46
N PHE A 85 8.81 4.95 -0.74
CA PHE A 85 8.33 6.32 -0.97
C PHE A 85 6.86 6.48 -0.61
N ASN A 86 6.01 5.50 -0.94
CA ASN A 86 4.59 5.53 -0.57
C ASN A 86 4.41 5.62 0.95
N TRP A 87 5.11 4.78 1.72
CA TRP A 87 5.05 4.81 3.18
C TRP A 87 5.63 6.09 3.76
N PHE A 88 6.72 6.61 3.18
CA PHE A 88 7.26 7.91 3.58
C PHE A 88 6.21 9.02 3.43
N ILE A 89 5.62 9.15 2.25
CA ILE A 89 4.60 10.16 1.95
C ILE A 89 3.41 10.01 2.91
N TYR A 90 2.98 8.78 3.17
CA TYR A 90 1.86 8.51 4.08
C TYR A 90 2.15 8.95 5.52
N ILE A 91 3.30 8.55 6.08
CA ILE A 91 3.71 8.92 7.44
C ILE A 91 3.86 10.43 7.54
N TRP A 92 4.59 11.03 6.59
CA TRP A 92 4.81 12.47 6.54
C TRP A 92 3.51 13.27 6.43
N ALA A 93 2.57 12.82 5.59
CA ALA A 93 1.29 13.49 5.43
C ALA A 93 0.47 13.47 6.72
N ILE A 94 0.43 12.34 7.44
CA ILE A 94 -0.28 12.24 8.72
C ILE A 94 0.37 13.11 9.80
N THR A 95 1.69 13.05 9.94
CA THR A 95 2.40 13.87 10.93
C THR A 95 2.27 15.37 10.61
N SER A 96 2.15 15.73 9.32
CA SER A 96 1.96 17.10 8.84
C SER A 96 0.48 17.55 8.76
N ASN A 97 -0.46 16.85 9.41
CA ASN A 97 -1.89 17.17 9.45
C ASN A 97 -2.69 16.99 8.14
N HIS A 98 -2.13 16.35 7.11
CA HIS A 98 -2.82 16.08 5.84
C HIS A 98 -3.60 14.76 5.86
N VAL A 99 -4.28 14.46 6.99
CA VAL A 99 -4.97 13.17 7.19
C VAL A 99 -6.14 12.98 6.21
N ILE A 100 -6.88 14.06 5.92
CA ILE A 100 -7.99 14.04 4.97
C ILE A 100 -7.49 13.69 3.56
N GLU A 101 -6.37 14.29 3.16
CA GLU A 101 -5.78 14.08 1.84
C GLU A 101 -5.22 12.65 1.70
N THR A 102 -4.62 12.09 2.76
CA THR A 102 -4.25 10.66 2.76
C THR A 102 -5.45 9.74 2.58
N SER A 103 -6.58 10.01 3.24
CA SER A 103 -7.81 9.22 3.08
C SER A 103 -8.36 9.31 1.66
N LEU A 104 -8.35 10.51 1.07
CA LEU A 104 -8.73 10.72 -0.32
C LEU A 104 -7.82 9.93 -1.28
N GLY A 105 -6.52 9.85 -0.97
CA GLY A 105 -5.57 9.01 -1.70
C GLY A 105 -5.99 7.55 -1.73
N TYR A 106 -6.41 6.99 -0.58
CA TYR A 106 -6.90 5.61 -0.53
C TYR A 106 -8.20 5.38 -1.30
N PHE A 107 -9.05 6.39 -1.47
CA PHE A 107 -10.22 6.30 -2.34
C PHE A 107 -9.86 6.36 -3.83
N ILE A 108 -8.79 7.09 -4.18
CA ILE A 108 -8.27 7.16 -5.56
C ILE A 108 -7.50 5.89 -5.94
N SER A 109 -6.81 5.24 -5.00
CA SER A 109 -5.95 4.07 -5.26
C SER A 109 -6.60 2.96 -6.09
N PRO A 110 -7.83 2.47 -5.79
CA PRO A 110 -8.48 1.45 -6.60
C PRO A 110 -8.71 1.88 -8.05
N LEU A 111 -9.03 3.16 -8.30
CA LEU A 111 -9.24 3.69 -9.65
C LEU A 111 -7.93 3.66 -10.45
N ILE A 112 -6.82 4.06 -9.81
CA ILE A 112 -5.49 3.99 -10.42
C ILE A 112 -5.09 2.54 -10.70
N SER A 113 -5.30 1.63 -9.76
CA SER A 113 -5.02 0.21 -9.97
C SER A 113 -5.81 -0.38 -11.14
N VAL A 114 -7.11 -0.06 -11.25
CA VAL A 114 -7.94 -0.49 -12.38
C VAL A 114 -7.43 0.10 -13.70
N PHE A 115 -7.12 1.40 -13.72
CA PHE A 115 -6.60 2.08 -14.90
C PHE A 115 -5.29 1.46 -15.38
N LEU A 116 -4.35 1.20 -14.45
CA LEU A 116 -3.08 0.55 -14.75
C LEU A 116 -3.28 -0.89 -15.25
N GLY A 117 -4.19 -1.66 -14.65
CA GLY A 117 -4.52 -3.02 -15.10
C GLY A 117 -5.08 -3.06 -16.52
N VAL A 118 -5.99 -2.14 -16.86
CA VAL A 118 -6.54 -2.02 -18.23
C VAL A 118 -5.46 -1.66 -19.24
N ILE A 119 -4.55 -0.73 -18.92
CA ILE A 119 -3.55 -0.23 -19.89
C ILE A 119 -2.38 -1.20 -20.04
N PHE A 120 -1.76 -1.60 -18.94
CA PHE A 120 -0.50 -2.36 -18.98
C PHE A 120 -0.74 -3.88 -19.03
N LEU A 121 -1.73 -4.37 -18.29
CA LEU A 121 -2.08 -5.80 -18.27
C LEU A 121 -3.16 -6.16 -19.31
N LYS A 122 -3.71 -5.17 -20.02
CA LYS A 122 -4.74 -5.34 -21.06
C LYS A 122 -5.99 -6.05 -20.53
N GLU A 123 -6.34 -5.79 -19.27
CA GLU A 123 -7.52 -6.39 -18.64
C GLU A 123 -8.82 -5.87 -19.29
N ASN A 124 -9.71 -6.80 -19.64
CA ASN A 124 -11.01 -6.48 -20.21
C ASN A 124 -12.08 -6.43 -19.12
N LEU A 125 -12.51 -5.23 -18.76
CA LEU A 125 -13.59 -5.02 -17.80
C LEU A 125 -14.96 -5.23 -18.44
N ARG A 126 -15.84 -5.93 -17.72
CA ARG A 126 -17.26 -6.08 -18.10
C ARG A 126 -17.98 -4.73 -17.97
N ARG A 127 -19.08 -4.56 -18.71
CA ARG A 127 -19.90 -3.33 -18.67
C ARG A 127 -20.31 -2.91 -17.24
N LEU A 128 -20.67 -3.87 -16.39
CA LEU A 128 -21.03 -3.60 -14.99
C LEU A 128 -19.82 -3.18 -14.13
N GLN A 129 -18.61 -3.67 -14.45
CA GLN A 129 -17.39 -3.22 -13.76
C GLN A 129 -17.05 -1.79 -14.16
N TRP A 130 -17.20 -1.44 -15.44
CA TRP A 130 -17.09 -0.04 -15.88
C TRP A 130 -18.10 0.89 -15.20
N ALA A 131 -19.35 0.43 -15.02
CA ALA A 131 -20.33 1.18 -14.25
C ALA A 131 -19.90 1.38 -12.79
N ALA A 132 -19.36 0.34 -12.14
CA ALA A 132 -18.83 0.45 -10.77
C ALA A 132 -17.63 1.44 -10.69
N VAL A 133 -16.73 1.40 -11.67
CA VAL A 133 -15.61 2.35 -11.79
C VAL A 133 -16.13 3.77 -11.96
N ALA A 134 -17.14 3.99 -12.79
CA ALA A 134 -17.73 5.31 -12.99
C ALA A 134 -18.39 5.85 -11.70
N ILE A 135 -19.09 5.01 -10.95
CA ILE A 135 -19.67 5.38 -9.65
C ILE A 135 -18.58 5.73 -8.64
N ALA A 136 -17.53 4.91 -8.55
CA ALA A 136 -16.40 5.18 -7.66
C ALA A 136 -15.66 6.48 -8.04
N ALA A 137 -15.43 6.70 -9.34
CA ALA A 137 -14.84 7.93 -9.85
C ALA A 137 -15.69 9.17 -9.54
N PHE A 138 -17.02 9.05 -9.65
CA PHE A 138 -17.93 10.12 -9.26
C PHE A 138 -17.86 10.42 -7.76
N GLY A 139 -17.81 9.40 -6.90
CA GLY A 139 -17.64 9.59 -5.46
C GLY A 139 -16.32 10.30 -5.10
N VAL A 140 -15.21 9.88 -5.72
CA VAL A 140 -13.90 10.52 -5.56
C VAL A 140 -13.93 11.97 -6.06
N PHE A 141 -14.58 12.23 -7.18
CA PHE A 141 -14.75 13.58 -7.71
C PHE A 141 -15.49 14.47 -6.72
N VAL A 142 -16.66 14.04 -6.21
CA VAL A 142 -17.42 14.78 -5.20
C VAL A 142 -16.56 15.06 -3.95
N MET A 143 -15.84 14.07 -3.44
CA MET A 143 -14.97 14.24 -2.26
C MET A 143 -13.83 15.22 -2.53
N THR A 144 -13.26 15.21 -3.74
CA THR A 144 -12.22 16.14 -4.15
C THR A 144 -12.74 17.58 -4.27
N PHE A 145 -13.96 17.77 -4.81
CA PHE A 145 -14.60 19.08 -4.86
C PHE A 145 -14.90 19.64 -3.47
N VAL A 146 -15.39 18.81 -2.56
CA VAL A 146 -15.65 19.19 -1.16
C VAL A 146 -14.36 19.53 -0.42
N TYR A 147 -13.25 18.86 -0.73
CA TYR A 147 -11.95 19.15 -0.14
C TYR A 147 -11.44 20.57 -0.50
N GLY A 148 -11.86 21.13 -1.65
CA GLY A 148 -11.65 22.53 -2.01
C GLY A 148 -10.22 22.92 -2.42
N LEU A 149 -9.25 22.01 -2.29
CA LEU A 149 -7.86 22.16 -2.70
C LEU A 149 -7.46 21.02 -3.64
N PHE A 150 -6.42 21.24 -4.45
CA PHE A 150 -5.87 20.17 -5.28
C PHE A 150 -5.14 19.13 -4.41
N PRO A 151 -5.57 17.84 -4.40
CA PRO A 151 -5.06 16.86 -3.46
C PRO A 151 -3.81 16.14 -4.00
N TRP A 152 -2.70 16.86 -4.12
CA TRP A 152 -1.45 16.35 -4.68
C TRP A 152 -0.87 15.15 -3.90
N ILE A 153 -0.99 15.11 -2.56
CA ILE A 153 -0.58 13.96 -1.74
C ILE A 153 -1.42 12.74 -2.08
N ALA A 154 -2.73 12.93 -2.25
CA ALA A 154 -3.65 11.84 -2.61
C ALA A 154 -3.27 11.22 -3.95
N VAL A 155 -2.94 12.06 -4.94
CA VAL A 155 -2.49 11.62 -6.27
C VAL A 155 -1.15 10.88 -6.18
N LEU A 156 -0.17 11.39 -5.42
CA LEU A 156 1.12 10.72 -5.24
C LEU A 156 0.96 9.37 -4.54
N LEU A 157 0.15 9.28 -3.49
CA LEU A 157 -0.11 8.03 -2.78
C LEU A 157 -0.80 7.01 -3.67
N ALA A 158 -1.83 7.41 -4.42
CA ALA A 158 -2.53 6.52 -5.32
C ALA A 158 -1.65 6.06 -6.50
N GLY A 159 -0.85 6.97 -7.06
CA GLY A 159 0.09 6.69 -8.14
C GLY A 159 1.18 5.72 -7.71
N THR A 160 1.83 5.97 -6.57
CA THR A 160 2.87 5.08 -6.03
C THR A 160 2.29 3.72 -5.62
N TRP A 161 1.12 3.69 -4.97
CA TRP A 161 0.44 2.44 -4.61
C TRP A 161 0.07 1.61 -5.84
N GLY A 162 -0.52 2.24 -6.86
CA GLY A 162 -0.89 1.58 -8.10
C GLY A 162 0.32 1.06 -8.86
N THR A 163 1.39 1.84 -8.94
CA THR A 163 2.64 1.43 -9.60
C THR A 163 3.31 0.27 -8.85
N TYR A 164 3.31 0.31 -7.51
CA TYR A 164 3.78 -0.81 -6.69
C TYR A 164 2.98 -2.09 -6.96
N GLY A 165 1.65 -1.99 -7.10
CA GLY A 165 0.81 -3.15 -7.39
C GLY A 165 0.93 -3.68 -8.83
N LEU A 166 1.39 -2.86 -9.78
CA LEU A 166 1.60 -3.25 -11.17
C LEU A 166 2.93 -3.99 -11.38
N LEU A 167 3.98 -3.57 -10.68
CA LEU A 167 5.34 -4.12 -10.78
C LEU A 167 5.48 -5.43 -10.00
#